data_AF-A0A6N9U637-F1
#
_entry.id   AF-A0A6N9U637-F1
#
_cell.length_a   1.000
_cell.length_b   1.000
_cell.length_c   1.000
_cell.angle_alpha   90.00
_cell.angle_beta   90.00
_cell.angle_gamma   90.00
#
_symmetry.space_group_name_H-M   'P 1'
#
loop_
_entity.id
_entity.type
_entity.pdbx_description
1 polymer ?
#
loop_
_entity_poly.entity_id
_entity_poly.type
_entity_poly.pdbx_seq_one_letter_code
_entity_poly.pdbx_strand_id
1 'polypeptide(L)'
;MTDEWCGWREATRTALYGDEGFYRRPEGPAGHFRTSVHASGLFASAVARLLVRTARELGSGTVDLVDVGAGRGELLTGVLAALPAEDPSLAVRAYAVELAPRPPGLDPAVTWCSGVPSGVRGLLFANEWLDNVPAEVAEADADGVVRRVLVRRSDGAERLGGPVTGEDARWLERWWPLTRPGERAEIGRPRDEAW
;
A
#
# COMPACT_ATOMS: atom_id res chain seq x y z
N MET A 1 29.38 14.87 -1.83
CA MET A 1 28.03 14.53 -1.35
C MET A 1 28.19 14.08 0.08
N THR A 2 27.53 14.74 1.03
CA THR A 2 27.55 14.30 2.43
C THR A 2 26.88 12.94 2.53
N ASP A 3 27.55 12.01 3.22
CA ASP A 3 27.08 10.64 3.48
C ASP A 3 25.88 10.72 4.44
N GLU A 4 24.69 10.98 3.88
CA GLU A 4 23.48 11.18 4.65
C GLU A 4 22.87 9.83 5.04
N TRP A 5 22.72 9.64 6.35
CA TRP A 5 22.10 8.47 6.96
C TRP A 5 20.66 8.81 7.34
N CYS A 6 19.72 7.96 6.97
CA CYS A 6 18.29 8.14 7.26
C CYS A 6 17.69 6.84 7.83
N GLY A 7 16.46 6.90 8.34
CA GLY A 7 15.73 5.70 8.77
C GLY A 7 15.32 4.84 7.58
N TRP A 8 15.09 3.54 7.81
CA TRP A 8 14.60 2.62 6.79
C TRP A 8 13.28 3.09 6.16
N ARG A 9 12.39 3.70 6.96
CA ARG A 9 11.12 4.23 6.47
C ARG A 9 11.32 5.29 5.38
N GLU A 10 12.28 6.18 5.61
CA GLU A 10 12.59 7.27 4.68
C GLU A 10 13.33 6.77 3.44
N ALA A 11 14.29 5.85 3.63
CA ALA A 11 15.00 5.20 2.54
C ALA A 11 14.02 4.48 1.60
N THR A 12 13.12 3.64 2.15
CA THR A 12 12.09 2.92 1.40
C THR A 12 11.11 3.90 0.73
N ARG A 13 10.65 4.94 1.43
CA ARG A 13 9.77 5.95 0.82
C ARG A 13 10.42 6.61 -0.40
N THR A 14 11.69 6.98 -0.30
CA THR A 14 12.44 7.58 -1.41
C THR A 14 12.58 6.58 -2.56
N ALA A 15 13.00 5.35 -2.27
CA ALA A 15 13.23 4.32 -3.27
C ALA A 15 11.95 3.89 -4.00
N LEU A 16 10.82 3.84 -3.30
CA LEU A 16 9.54 3.40 -3.86
C LEU A 16 8.75 4.54 -4.51
N TYR A 17 8.68 5.70 -3.85
CA TYR A 17 7.70 6.76 -4.17
C TYR A 17 8.32 8.13 -4.45
N GLY A 18 9.63 8.30 -4.32
CA GLY A 18 10.33 9.52 -4.73
C GLY A 18 10.19 9.77 -6.23
N ASP A 19 10.67 10.91 -6.72
CA ASP A 19 10.51 11.30 -8.13
C ASP A 19 11.07 10.25 -9.11
N GLU A 20 12.19 9.62 -8.76
CA GLU A 20 12.82 8.51 -9.50
C GLU A 20 12.49 7.12 -8.92
N GLY A 21 11.48 7.06 -8.05
CA GLY A 21 11.11 5.88 -7.27
C GLY A 21 10.47 4.79 -8.12
N PHE A 22 10.63 3.54 -7.70
CA PHE A 22 10.22 2.33 -8.42
C PHE A 22 8.78 2.39 -8.95
N TYR A 23 7.81 2.79 -8.13
CA TYR A 23 6.39 2.80 -8.51
C TYR A 23 6.01 3.92 -9.49
N ARG A 24 6.87 4.93 -9.68
CA ARG A 24 6.64 6.04 -10.62
C ARG A 24 7.23 5.79 -12.00
N ARG A 25 8.09 4.77 -12.15
CA ARG A 25 8.79 4.49 -13.40
C ARG A 25 7.85 3.93 -14.47
N PRO A 26 8.13 4.16 -15.78
CA PRO A 26 7.27 3.70 -16.87
C PRO A 26 7.08 2.19 -16.92
N GLU A 27 8.06 1.38 -16.52
CA GLU A 27 7.94 -0.08 -16.43
C GLU A 27 6.94 -0.45 -15.32
N GLY A 28 7.09 0.19 -14.17
CA GLY A 28 6.28 -0.03 -12.97
C GLY A 28 6.30 -1.47 -12.47
N PRO A 29 5.49 -1.80 -11.45
CA PRO A 29 5.44 -3.13 -10.84
C PRO A 29 5.19 -4.26 -11.83
N ALA A 30 4.27 -4.05 -12.77
CA ALA A 30 3.87 -5.03 -13.78
C ALA A 30 5.02 -5.45 -14.73
N GLY A 31 6.07 -4.64 -14.85
CA GLY A 31 7.29 -4.99 -15.60
C GLY A 31 8.23 -5.94 -14.85
N HIS A 32 8.04 -6.14 -13.54
CA HIS A 32 8.96 -6.88 -12.67
C HIS A 32 8.32 -8.09 -11.98
N PHE A 33 7.04 -7.99 -11.61
CA PHE A 33 6.31 -9.06 -10.94
C PHE A 33 4.82 -9.05 -11.32
N ARG A 34 4.16 -10.20 -11.14
CA ARG A 34 2.72 -10.36 -11.39
C ARG A 34 2.01 -10.45 -10.05
N THR A 35 0.99 -9.62 -9.86
CA THR A 35 0.07 -9.71 -8.71
C THR A 35 -1.14 -10.58 -9.06
N SER A 36 -1.95 -10.93 -8.07
CA SER A 36 -3.17 -11.74 -8.24
C SER A 36 -4.16 -11.15 -9.28
N VAL A 37 -4.21 -9.82 -9.39
CA VAL A 37 -4.99 -9.06 -10.39
C VAL A 37 -4.57 -9.40 -11.82
N HIS A 38 -3.31 -9.75 -12.04
CA HIS A 38 -2.75 -10.11 -13.34
C HIS A 38 -2.88 -11.61 -13.67
N ALA A 39 -3.30 -12.43 -12.69
CA ALA A 39 -3.30 -13.89 -12.84
C ALA A 39 -4.56 -14.41 -13.56
N SER A 40 -5.74 -13.84 -13.28
CA SER A 40 -6.99 -14.20 -13.97
C SER A 40 -8.11 -13.18 -13.70
N GLY A 41 -9.15 -13.18 -14.53
CA GLY A 41 -10.37 -12.39 -14.30
C GLY A 41 -11.20 -12.82 -13.09
N LEU A 42 -10.92 -13.98 -12.48
CA LEU A 42 -11.70 -14.52 -11.36
C LEU A 42 -11.63 -13.62 -10.12
N PHE A 43 -10.47 -13.00 -9.87
CA PHE A 43 -10.30 -12.10 -8.73
C PHE A 43 -11.20 -10.87 -8.87
N ALA A 44 -11.19 -10.25 -10.05
CA ALA A 44 -12.08 -9.13 -10.36
C ALA A 44 -13.57 -9.51 -10.26
N SER A 45 -13.96 -10.70 -10.73
CA SER A 45 -15.33 -11.20 -10.55
C SER A 45 -15.70 -11.40 -9.07
N ALA A 46 -14.77 -11.89 -8.24
CA ALA A 46 -15.00 -12.04 -6.80
C ALA A 46 -15.19 -10.67 -6.11
N VAL A 47 -14.42 -9.66 -6.51
CA VAL A 47 -14.57 -8.29 -6.02
C VAL A 47 -15.88 -7.65 -6.51
N ALA A 48 -16.30 -7.89 -7.76
CA ALA A 48 -17.60 -7.44 -8.26
C ALA A 48 -18.76 -8.03 -7.44
N ARG A 49 -18.69 -9.32 -7.09
CA ARG A 49 -19.68 -9.95 -6.17
C ARG A 49 -19.70 -9.32 -4.80
N LEU A 50 -18.52 -8.99 -4.26
CA LEU A 50 -18.43 -8.30 -2.98
C LEU A 50 -19.09 -6.91 -3.07
N LEU A 51 -18.81 -6.15 -4.11
CA LEU A 51 -19.39 -4.83 -4.35
C LEU A 51 -20.93 -4.88 -4.43
N VAL A 52 -21.49 -5.86 -5.14
CA VAL A 52 -22.96 -6.06 -5.22
C VAL A 52 -23.55 -6.40 -3.85
N ARG A 53 -22.90 -7.25 -3.05
CA ARG A 53 -23.34 -7.53 -1.67
C ARG A 53 -23.31 -6.27 -0.80
N THR A 54 -22.21 -5.51 -0.86
CA THR A 54 -22.08 -4.23 -0.15
C THR A 54 -23.19 -3.25 -0.54
N ALA A 55 -23.51 -3.13 -1.83
CA ALA A 55 -24.59 -2.27 -2.30
C ALA A 55 -25.97 -2.67 -1.73
N ARG A 56 -26.25 -3.98 -1.67
CA ARG A 56 -27.49 -4.51 -1.08
C ARG A 56 -27.58 -4.23 0.41
N GLU A 57 -26.49 -4.43 1.15
CA GLU A 57 -26.42 -4.13 2.59
C GLU A 57 -26.59 -2.64 2.88
N LEU A 58 -26.05 -1.79 2.00
CA LEU A 58 -26.22 -0.33 2.08
C LEU A 58 -27.58 0.16 1.59
N GLY A 59 -28.41 -0.71 0.99
CA GLY A 59 -29.72 -0.39 0.43
C GLY A 59 -29.66 0.63 -0.71
N SER A 60 -28.57 0.63 -1.50
CA SER A 60 -28.33 1.66 -2.52
C SER A 60 -28.21 1.08 -3.92
N GLY A 61 -28.86 1.72 -4.90
CA GLY A 61 -28.68 1.45 -6.33
C GLY A 61 -27.42 2.12 -6.93
N THR A 62 -26.71 2.93 -6.13
CA THR A 62 -25.44 3.56 -6.50
C THR A 62 -24.43 3.42 -5.38
N VAL A 63 -23.23 2.93 -5.67
CA VAL A 63 -22.14 2.82 -4.68
C VAL A 63 -20.80 3.28 -5.23
N ASP A 64 -19.91 3.65 -4.32
CA ASP A 64 -18.52 3.97 -4.66
C ASP A 64 -17.65 2.71 -4.58
N LEU A 65 -16.78 2.50 -5.57
CA LEU A 65 -15.70 1.52 -5.54
C LEU A 65 -14.37 2.27 -5.52
N VAL A 66 -13.62 2.13 -4.42
CA VAL A 66 -12.32 2.77 -4.24
C VAL A 66 -11.24 1.69 -4.24
N ASP A 67 -10.30 1.77 -5.17
CA ASP A 67 -9.13 0.90 -5.24
C ASP A 67 -7.88 1.67 -4.78
N VAL A 68 -7.27 1.25 -3.67
CA VAL A 68 -6.10 1.90 -3.06
C VAL A 68 -4.82 1.17 -3.44
N GLY A 69 -3.86 1.92 -4.00
CA GLY A 69 -2.73 1.30 -4.69
C GLY A 69 -3.17 0.72 -6.03
N ALA A 70 -3.99 1.48 -6.77
CA ALA A 70 -4.70 0.99 -7.96
C ALA A 70 -3.77 0.55 -9.10
N GLY A 71 -2.46 0.81 -9.04
CA GLY A 71 -1.51 0.40 -10.07
C GLY A 71 -1.83 1.13 -11.37
N ARG A 72 -2.24 0.40 -12.42
CA ARG A 72 -2.73 1.01 -13.67
C ARG A 72 -4.25 0.86 -13.83
N GLY A 73 -4.96 0.54 -12.76
CA GLY A 73 -6.40 0.38 -12.73
C GLY A 73 -6.90 -0.99 -13.19
N GLU A 74 -6.01 -2.00 -13.26
CA GLU A 74 -6.34 -3.34 -13.76
C GLU A 74 -7.51 -3.97 -13.00
N LEU A 75 -7.53 -3.83 -11.67
CA LEU A 75 -8.62 -4.34 -10.84
C LEU A 75 -9.93 -3.63 -11.15
N LEU A 76 -9.93 -2.29 -11.18
CA LEU A 76 -11.12 -1.50 -11.51
C LEU A 76 -11.66 -1.85 -12.90
N THR A 77 -10.79 -1.96 -13.91
CA THR A 77 -11.19 -2.38 -15.26
C THR A 77 -11.83 -3.76 -15.24
N GLY A 78 -11.23 -4.73 -14.55
CA GLY A 78 -11.79 -6.07 -14.42
C GLY A 78 -13.14 -6.10 -13.70
N VAL A 79 -13.27 -5.35 -12.60
CA VAL A 79 -14.50 -5.30 -11.79
C VAL A 79 -15.63 -4.66 -12.57
N LEU A 80 -15.37 -3.53 -13.23
CA LEU A 80 -16.37 -2.84 -14.05
C LEU A 80 -16.81 -3.69 -15.25
N ALA A 81 -15.91 -4.48 -15.85
CA ALA A 81 -16.26 -5.42 -16.92
C ALA A 81 -17.08 -6.61 -16.42
N ALA A 82 -16.83 -7.10 -15.20
CA ALA A 82 -17.57 -8.22 -14.62
C ALA A 82 -18.94 -7.82 -14.04
N LEU A 83 -19.12 -6.55 -13.66
CA LEU A 83 -20.28 -6.07 -12.93
C LEU A 83 -21.63 -6.34 -13.62
N PRO A 84 -21.80 -6.13 -14.95
CA PRO A 84 -23.10 -6.36 -15.60
C PRO A 84 -23.62 -7.79 -15.50
N ALA A 85 -22.72 -8.78 -15.36
CA ALA A 85 -23.10 -10.18 -15.17
C ALA A 85 -23.56 -10.48 -13.73
N GLU A 86 -23.13 -9.67 -12.75
CA GLU A 86 -23.46 -9.84 -11.33
C GLU A 86 -24.68 -9.00 -10.92
N ASP A 87 -24.76 -7.75 -11.39
CA ASP A 87 -25.93 -6.88 -11.22
C ASP A 87 -25.94 -5.77 -12.31
N PRO A 88 -26.75 -5.89 -13.37
CA PRO A 88 -26.80 -4.90 -14.45
C PRO A 88 -27.47 -3.57 -14.03
N SER A 89 -28.13 -3.52 -12.86
CA SER A 89 -28.83 -2.32 -12.39
C SER A 89 -27.98 -1.45 -11.46
N LEU A 90 -26.86 -1.99 -10.96
CA LEU A 90 -26.01 -1.28 -10.00
C LEU A 90 -25.18 -0.20 -10.70
N ALA A 91 -25.38 1.06 -10.30
CA ALA A 91 -24.51 2.15 -10.71
C ALA A 91 -23.26 2.22 -9.81
N VAL A 92 -22.08 2.35 -10.41
CA VAL A 92 -20.81 2.41 -9.67
C VAL A 92 -20.04 3.67 -10.02
N ARG A 93 -19.56 4.38 -9.00
CA ARG A 93 -18.56 5.44 -9.13
C ARG A 93 -17.20 4.87 -8.76
N ALA A 94 -16.32 4.74 -9.75
CA ALA A 94 -15.01 4.13 -9.56
C ALA A 94 -13.93 5.19 -9.28
N TYR A 95 -13.14 4.94 -8.24
CA TYR A 95 -12.02 5.78 -7.82
C TYR A 95 -10.74 4.94 -7.75
N ALA A 96 -9.73 5.35 -8.51
CA ALA A 96 -8.37 4.82 -8.40
C ALA A 96 -7.56 5.76 -7.52
N VAL A 97 -7.07 5.28 -6.38
CA VAL A 97 -6.18 6.02 -5.49
C VAL A 97 -4.76 5.55 -5.75
N GLU A 98 -3.96 6.42 -6.38
CA GLU A 98 -2.62 6.08 -6.85
C GLU A 98 -1.73 7.34 -6.90
N LEU A 99 -0.46 7.15 -6.53
CA LEU A 99 0.57 8.19 -6.56
C LEU A 99 1.17 8.35 -7.96
N ALA A 100 1.25 7.26 -8.72
CA ALA A 100 1.70 7.28 -10.11
C ALA A 100 0.73 8.06 -11.02
N PRO A 101 1.23 8.61 -12.15
CA PRO A 101 0.38 9.25 -13.14
C PRO A 101 -0.68 8.29 -13.70
N ARG A 102 -1.85 8.84 -14.05
CA ARG A 102 -2.93 8.08 -14.70
C ARG A 102 -2.40 7.41 -15.99
N PRO A 103 -2.60 6.10 -16.15
CA PRO A 103 -2.16 5.40 -17.36
C PRO A 103 -3.01 5.78 -18.59
N PRO A 104 -2.41 5.77 -19.80
CA PRO A 104 -3.17 5.98 -21.03
C PRO A 104 -4.16 4.83 -21.25
N GLY A 105 -5.34 5.15 -21.79
CA GLY A 105 -6.36 4.15 -22.16
C GLY A 105 -7.26 3.68 -21.02
N LEU A 106 -7.03 4.10 -19.77
CA LEU A 106 -7.96 3.83 -18.67
C LEU A 106 -9.30 4.52 -18.91
N ASP A 107 -10.39 3.80 -18.65
CA ASP A 107 -11.78 4.28 -18.80
C ASP A 107 -11.96 5.69 -18.17
N PRO A 108 -12.37 6.71 -18.95
CA PRO A 108 -12.60 8.07 -18.46
C PRO A 108 -13.57 8.17 -17.27
N ALA A 109 -14.45 7.18 -17.08
CA ALA A 109 -15.36 7.13 -15.94
C ALA A 109 -14.66 6.82 -14.60
N VAL A 110 -13.46 6.23 -14.63
CA VAL A 110 -12.63 6.02 -13.42
C VAL A 110 -12.02 7.35 -13.01
N THR A 111 -12.34 7.83 -11.82
CA THR A 111 -11.74 9.04 -11.25
C THR A 111 -10.35 8.70 -10.68
N TRP A 112 -9.31 9.43 -11.08
CA TRP A 112 -7.95 9.24 -10.57
C TRP A 112 -7.68 10.20 -9.41
N CYS A 113 -7.24 9.69 -8.27
CA CYS A 113 -7.09 10.42 -7.03
C CYS A 113 -5.71 10.18 -6.40
N SER A 114 -5.13 11.19 -5.76
CA SER A 114 -3.90 11.06 -4.99
C SER A 114 -4.14 10.63 -3.53
N GLY A 115 -5.39 10.52 -3.11
CA GLY A 115 -5.81 10.08 -1.79
C GLY A 115 -7.27 9.61 -1.80
N VAL A 116 -7.69 8.90 -0.76
CA VAL A 116 -9.07 8.41 -0.63
C VAL A 116 -10.05 9.59 -0.61
N PRO A 117 -11.05 9.65 -1.51
CA PRO A 117 -12.02 10.74 -1.51
C PRO A 117 -12.87 10.76 -0.23
N SER A 118 -13.19 11.96 0.27
CA SER A 118 -14.10 12.13 1.41
C SER A 118 -15.54 11.81 1.03
N GLY A 119 -16.31 11.22 1.96
CA GLY A 119 -17.74 11.02 1.78
C GLY A 119 -18.12 9.83 0.89
N VAL A 120 -17.16 8.97 0.56
CA VAL A 120 -17.42 7.73 -0.17
C VAL A 120 -18.33 6.78 0.63
N ARG A 121 -19.26 6.13 -0.06
CA ARG A 121 -20.18 5.13 0.48
C ARG A 121 -20.21 3.93 -0.47
N GLY A 122 -19.49 2.88 -0.08
CA GLY A 122 -19.43 1.65 -0.86
C GLY A 122 -18.28 0.76 -0.40
N LEU A 123 -17.52 0.24 -1.35
CA LEU A 123 -16.40 -0.67 -1.09
C LEU A 123 -15.07 0.07 -1.28
N LEU A 124 -14.26 0.14 -0.21
CA LEU A 124 -12.84 0.43 -0.32
C LEU A 124 -12.07 -0.89 -0.32
N PHE A 125 -11.18 -1.04 -1.29
CA PHE A 125 -10.37 -2.22 -1.51
C PHE A 125 -8.90 -1.82 -1.64
N ALA A 126 -8.00 -2.54 -0.98
CA ALA A 126 -6.56 -2.24 -0.95
C ALA A 126 -5.78 -3.55 -1.09
N ASN A 127 -5.65 -4.05 -2.31
CA ASN A 127 -4.94 -5.31 -2.58
C ASN A 127 -3.42 -5.10 -2.58
N GLU A 128 -2.68 -5.85 -1.77
CA GLU A 128 -1.19 -5.78 -1.75
C GLU A 128 -0.68 -4.34 -1.53
N TRP A 129 -1.39 -3.58 -0.71
CA TRP A 129 -1.04 -2.19 -0.41
C TRP A 129 -0.25 -2.04 0.91
N LEU A 130 -0.66 -2.76 1.97
CA LEU A 130 -0.06 -2.62 3.30
C LEU A 130 1.40 -3.10 3.36
N ASP A 131 1.78 -4.07 2.52
CA ASP A 131 3.16 -4.55 2.42
C ASP A 131 4.12 -3.45 1.90
N ASN A 132 3.60 -2.53 1.09
CA ASN A 132 4.31 -1.41 0.50
C ASN A 132 4.36 -0.16 1.38
N VAL A 133 3.63 -0.13 2.50
CA VAL A 133 3.71 0.98 3.46
C VAL A 133 5.09 0.96 4.14
N PRO A 134 5.90 2.04 4.02
CA PRO A 134 7.25 2.06 4.57
C PRO A 134 7.27 1.95 6.10
N ALA A 135 8.17 1.11 6.61
CA ALA A 135 8.38 0.85 8.03
C ALA A 135 9.82 1.17 8.45
N GLU A 136 10.01 1.48 9.73
CA GLU A 136 11.35 1.52 10.33
C GLU A 136 11.82 0.10 10.65
N VAL A 137 13.13 -0.11 10.66
CA VAL A 137 13.74 -1.36 11.14
C VAL A 137 14.45 -1.07 12.46
N ALA A 138 14.27 -1.96 13.42
CA ALA A 138 14.96 -1.94 14.70
C ALA A 138 15.84 -3.18 14.86
N GLU A 139 16.92 -3.04 15.62
CA GLU A 139 17.85 -4.10 15.98
C GLU A 139 18.26 -3.95 17.45
N ALA A 140 18.30 -5.06 18.19
CA ALA A 140 18.85 -5.06 19.55
C ALA A 140 20.39 -5.06 19.50
N ASP A 141 21.03 -4.08 20.14
CA ASP A 141 22.49 -4.02 20.21
C ASP A 141 23.09 -5.09 21.17
N ALA A 142 24.41 -5.10 21.31
CA ALA A 142 25.14 -6.04 22.17
C ALA A 142 24.73 -5.95 23.66
N ASP A 143 24.24 -4.79 24.11
CA ASP A 143 23.77 -4.54 25.47
C ASP A 143 22.26 -4.80 25.62
N GLY A 144 21.58 -5.24 24.54
CA GLY A 144 20.15 -5.49 24.50
C GLY A 144 19.29 -4.24 24.31
N VAL A 145 19.89 -3.08 24.02
CA VAL A 145 19.14 -1.84 23.73
C VAL A 145 18.62 -1.91 22.31
N VAL A 146 17.30 -1.77 22.15
CA VAL A 146 16.66 -1.71 20.83
C VAL A 146 16.95 -0.37 20.16
N ARG A 147 17.67 -0.40 19.04
CA ARG A 147 18.08 0.79 18.26
C ARG A 147 17.42 0.79 16.89
N ARG A 148 17.19 1.99 16.35
CA ARG A 148 16.80 2.16 14.95
C ARG A 148 17.97 1.77 14.06
N VAL A 149 17.71 1.03 12.98
CA VAL A 149 18.67 0.79 11.91
C VAL A 149 18.60 1.96 10.93
N LEU A 150 19.75 2.59 10.68
CA LEU A 150 19.91 3.67 9.72
C LEU A 150 20.52 3.14 8.42
N VAL A 151 20.09 3.70 7.31
CA VAL A 151 20.55 3.39 5.95
C VAL A 151 21.26 4.61 5.38
N ARG A 152 22.46 4.38 4.84
CA ARG A 152 23.19 5.38 4.06
C ARG A 152 22.61 5.44 2.65
N ARG A 153 22.21 6.62 2.21
CA ARG A 153 21.51 6.79 0.93
C ARG A 153 22.35 6.46 -0.31
N SER A 154 23.67 6.54 -0.23
CA SER A 154 24.56 6.37 -1.39
C SER A 154 24.75 4.91 -1.81
N ASP A 155 24.74 3.96 -0.87
CA ASP A 155 25.06 2.55 -1.14
C ASP A 155 24.20 1.54 -0.34
N GLY A 156 23.28 2.00 0.49
CA GLY A 156 22.42 1.14 1.29
C GLY A 156 23.11 0.51 2.50
N ALA A 157 24.35 0.91 2.83
CA ALA A 157 25.02 0.42 4.02
C ALA A 157 24.19 0.75 5.28
N GLU A 158 24.19 -0.17 6.24
CA GLU A 158 23.42 -0.04 7.48
C GLU A 158 24.32 0.26 8.69
N ARG A 159 23.75 0.95 9.68
CA ARG A 159 24.34 1.06 11.02
C ARG A 159 23.26 1.25 12.08
N LEU A 160 23.60 0.97 13.34
CA LEU A 160 22.72 1.29 14.46
C LEU A 160 22.71 2.80 14.74
N GLY A 161 21.51 3.34 14.94
CA GLY A 161 21.25 4.71 15.34
C GLY A 161 20.93 4.85 16.83
N GLY A 162 20.07 5.83 17.13
CA GLY A 162 19.57 6.04 18.50
C GLY A 162 18.60 4.94 18.97
N PRO A 163 18.35 4.86 20.28
CA PRO A 163 17.36 3.94 20.84
C PRO A 163 15.96 4.22 20.26
N VAL A 164 15.18 3.16 20.05
CA VAL A 164 13.76 3.27 19.71
C VAL A 164 13.02 3.74 20.96
N THR A 165 12.16 4.75 20.82
CA THR A 165 11.41 5.34 21.94
C THR A 165 9.95 5.63 21.53
N GLY A 166 9.11 5.94 22.51
CA GLY A 166 7.73 6.37 22.25
C GLY A 166 6.82 5.25 21.74
N GLU A 167 5.98 5.57 20.75
CA GLU A 167 4.99 4.63 20.21
C GLU A 167 5.61 3.45 19.48
N ASP A 168 6.73 3.65 18.78
CA ASP A 168 7.45 2.57 18.12
C ASP A 168 7.98 1.54 19.13
N ALA A 169 8.50 2.00 20.27
CA ALA A 169 8.97 1.12 21.34
C ALA A 169 7.81 0.32 21.96
N ARG A 170 6.69 1.00 22.26
CA ARG A 170 5.47 0.34 22.78
C ARG A 170 4.90 -0.68 21.79
N TRP A 171 4.97 -0.39 20.49
CA TRP A 171 4.54 -1.30 19.44
C TRP A 171 5.41 -2.56 19.42
N LEU A 172 6.74 -2.41 19.46
CA LEU A 172 7.68 -3.53 19.53
C LEU A 172 7.48 -4.37 20.79
N GLU A 173 7.37 -3.76 21.97
CA GLU A 173 7.13 -4.46 23.23
C GLU A 173 5.87 -5.36 23.18
N ARG A 174 4.83 -4.88 22.50
CA ARG A 174 3.55 -5.59 22.39
C ARG A 174 3.55 -6.68 21.33
N TRP A 175 4.09 -6.40 20.14
CA TRP A 175 3.89 -7.23 18.96
C TRP A 175 5.13 -7.98 18.50
N TRP A 176 6.33 -7.45 18.76
CA TRP A 176 7.59 -8.05 18.33
C TRP A 176 8.76 -7.73 19.28
N PRO A 177 8.73 -8.23 20.52
CA PRO A 177 9.77 -7.94 21.49
C PRO A 177 11.11 -8.55 21.06
N LEU A 178 12.15 -7.73 20.99
CA LEU A 178 13.52 -8.16 20.70
C LEU A 178 14.20 -8.57 22.01
N THR A 179 14.58 -9.83 22.13
CA THR A 179 15.03 -10.47 23.38
C THR A 179 16.51 -10.84 23.37
N ARG A 180 17.14 -10.87 22.19
CA ARG A 180 18.57 -11.20 22.05
C ARG A 180 19.30 -10.17 21.19
N PRO A 181 20.58 -9.89 21.48
CA PRO A 181 21.43 -9.09 20.60
C PRO A 181 21.41 -9.58 19.15
N GLY A 182 21.31 -8.65 18.21
CA GLY A 182 21.23 -8.91 16.77
C GLY A 182 19.84 -9.31 16.26
N GLU A 183 18.84 -9.54 17.12
CA GLU A 183 17.46 -9.71 16.65
C GLU A 183 16.95 -8.41 16.03
N ARG A 184 16.23 -8.53 14.91
CA ARG A 184 15.68 -7.41 14.13
C ARG A 184 14.17 -7.52 14.00
N ALA A 185 13.51 -6.37 13.90
CA ALA A 185 12.09 -6.27 13.61
C ALA A 185 11.78 -5.09 12.69
N GLU A 186 10.82 -5.27 11.80
CA GLU A 186 10.13 -4.16 11.15
C GLU A 186 9.07 -3.60 12.12
N ILE A 187 9.09 -2.29 12.35
CA ILE A 187 8.11 -1.62 13.20
C ILE A 187 6.85 -1.38 12.36
N GLY A 188 5.84 -2.24 12.56
CA GLY A 188 4.60 -2.24 11.78
C GLY A 188 3.61 -1.12 12.11
N ARG A 189 3.88 -0.27 13.11
CA ARG A 189 2.97 0.83 13.53
C ARG A 189 2.46 1.68 12.35
N PRO A 190 3.29 2.12 11.38
CA PRO A 190 2.79 2.89 10.24
C PRO A 190 1.78 2.14 9.37
N ARG A 191 1.81 0.80 9.34
CA ARG A 191 0.81 -0.04 8.66
C ARG A 191 -0.49 -0.06 9.44
N ASP A 192 -0.42 -0.18 10.77
CA ASP A 192 -1.58 -0.12 11.66
C ASP A 192 -2.26 1.27 11.61
N GLU A 193 -1.50 2.36 11.50
CA GLU A 193 -2.05 3.72 11.39
C GLU A 193 -2.69 4.00 10.03
N ALA A 194 -2.36 3.21 9.03
CA ALA A 194 -2.84 3.37 7.68
C ALA A 194 -4.27 2.79 7.49
N TRP A 195 -4.79 2.05 8.48
CA TRP A 195 -6.09 1.37 8.47
C TRP A 195 -6.85 1.55 9.79
#